data_AF-A0A7V6NGD3-F1
#
_entry.id   AF-A0A7V6NGD3-F1
#
_cell.length_a   1.000
_cell.length_b   1.000
_cell.length_c   1.000
_cell.angle_alpha   90.00
_cell.angle_beta   90.00
_cell.angle_gamma   90.00
#
_symmetry.space_group_name_H-M   'P 1'
#
loop_
_entity.id
_entity.type
_entity.pdbx_description
1 polymer ?
#
loop_
_entity_poly.entity_id
_entity_poly.type
_entity_poly.pdbx_seq_one_letter_code
_entity_poly.pdbx_strand_id
1 'polypeptide(L)'
;MRKIPHTVWIVLVVFLLATNVAFIVTSRKQRINTEQEYDLLTDSIAASEQATLEDFIPRPGTIGLLIRELHLTQEQQERFRQFHRAFNRSANDLLIQMGTTRSAMAKELKASNPNKEALDTLAHDLGEKHKELKLLTFQYYFQMKEILDSEQQKLFIDVFSNILSEPDIRLQTPRQGPRMGVRPQPPRYLDSSSTNTRRGGRGRNVR
;
A
#
# COMPACT_ATOMS: atom_id res chain seq x y z
N MET A 1 31.30 -33.40 54.97
CA MET A 1 31.04 -32.98 53.58
C MET A 1 29.90 -33.84 53.03
N ARG A 2 28.69 -33.29 52.88
CA ARG A 2 27.52 -34.05 52.38
C ARG A 2 27.65 -34.24 50.87
N LYS A 3 27.69 -35.50 50.40
CA LYS A 3 27.72 -35.83 48.98
C LYS A 3 26.35 -35.49 48.37
N ILE A 4 26.34 -34.68 47.32
CA ILE A 4 25.13 -34.38 46.58
C ILE A 4 24.71 -35.65 45.83
N PRO A 5 23.46 -36.13 45.98
CA PRO A 5 23.03 -37.35 45.33
C PRO A 5 23.01 -37.17 43.81
N HIS A 6 23.37 -38.21 43.07
CA HIS A 6 23.43 -38.19 41.59
C HIS A 6 22.12 -37.76 40.93
N THR A 7 20.99 -37.98 41.59
CA THR A 7 19.66 -37.51 41.16
C THR A 7 19.58 -36.00 41.02
N VAL A 8 20.25 -35.23 41.88
CA VAL A 8 20.29 -33.76 41.80
C VAL A 8 21.09 -33.28 40.58
N TRP A 9 22.18 -33.98 40.23
CA TRP A 9 22.93 -33.69 39.00
C TRP A 9 22.13 -33.97 37.75
N ILE A 10 21.37 -35.07 37.72
CA ILE A 10 20.52 -35.42 36.58
C ILE A 10 19.41 -34.37 36.40
N VAL A 11 18.75 -33.97 37.49
CA VAL A 11 17.69 -32.92 37.44
C VAL A 11 18.27 -31.60 36.95
N LEU A 12 19.46 -31.22 37.40
CA LEU A 12 20.11 -29.97 36.97
C LEU A 12 20.45 -29.97 35.48
N VAL A 13 20.98 -31.08 34.96
CA VAL A 13 21.30 -31.23 33.52
C VAL A 13 20.04 -31.17 32.66
N VAL A 14 18.97 -31.85 33.06
CA VAL A 14 17.68 -31.82 32.34
C VAL A 14 17.08 -30.42 32.35
N PHE A 15 17.15 -29.72 33.49
CA PHE A 15 16.67 -28.34 33.61
C PHE A 15 17.43 -27.40 32.68
N LEU A 16 18.76 -27.52 32.59
CA LEU A 16 19.62 -26.72 31.72
C LEU A 16 19.36 -26.98 30.23
N LEU A 17 19.10 -28.24 29.86
CA LEU A 17 18.71 -28.63 28.50
C LEU A 17 17.34 -28.03 28.12
N ALA A 18 16.35 -28.14 29.01
CA ALA A 18 15.00 -27.62 28.75
C ALA A 18 14.98 -26.10 28.62
N THR A 19 15.72 -25.37 29.48
CA THR A 19 15.80 -23.91 29.42
C THR A 19 16.56 -23.41 28.19
N ASN A 20 17.65 -24.08 27.78
CA ASN A 20 18.35 -23.73 26.54
C ASN A 20 17.48 -23.97 25.29
N VAL A 21 16.73 -25.07 25.23
CA VAL A 21 15.82 -25.35 24.10
C VAL A 21 14.68 -24.33 24.05
N ALA A 22 14.07 -23.98 25.20
CA ALA A 22 13.04 -22.96 25.28
C ALA A 22 13.54 -21.58 24.81
N PHE A 23 14.78 -21.23 25.15
CA PHE A 23 15.42 -19.99 24.69
C PHE A 23 15.66 -19.97 23.17
N ILE A 24 16.06 -21.10 22.57
CA ILE A 24 16.24 -21.24 21.11
C ILE A 24 14.90 -21.13 20.37
N VAL A 25 13.85 -21.76 20.88
CA VAL A 25 12.50 -21.70 20.28
C VAL A 25 11.91 -20.28 20.39
N THR A 26 12.09 -19.63 21.54
CA THR A 26 11.59 -18.27 21.77
C THR A 26 12.33 -17.26 20.89
N SER A 27 13.65 -17.38 20.73
CA SER A 27 14.41 -16.50 19.84
C SER A 27 14.08 -16.72 18.36
N ARG A 28 13.72 -17.94 17.93
CA ARG A 28 13.20 -18.18 16.57
C ARG A 28 11.81 -17.60 16.34
N LYS A 29 10.90 -17.72 17.32
CA LYS A 29 9.55 -17.16 17.22
C LYS A 29 9.56 -15.63 17.26
N GLN A 30 10.50 -15.04 17.99
CA GLN A 30 10.71 -13.59 18.02
C GLN A 30 11.26 -13.06 16.69
N ARG A 31 12.14 -13.79 16.00
CA ARG A 31 12.60 -13.43 14.63
C ARG A 31 11.45 -13.34 13.62
N ILE A 32 10.44 -14.20 13.71
CA ILE A 32 9.27 -14.19 12.81
C ILE A 32 8.34 -12.99 13.11
N ASN A 33 8.14 -12.66 14.39
CA ASN A 33 7.31 -11.49 14.76
C ASN A 33 7.99 -10.16 14.41
N THR A 34 9.31 -10.08 14.56
CA THR A 34 10.11 -8.92 14.20
C THR A 34 10.13 -8.66 12.70
N GLU A 35 10.21 -9.71 11.86
CA GLU A 35 10.08 -9.58 10.40
C GLU A 35 8.71 -9.02 9.98
N GLN A 36 7.62 -9.47 10.61
CA GLN A 36 6.27 -8.93 10.37
C GLN A 36 6.13 -7.47 10.80
N GLU A 37 6.70 -7.09 11.94
CA GLU A 37 6.67 -5.70 12.44
C GLU A 37 7.42 -4.74 11.50
N TYR A 38 8.55 -5.17 10.94
CA TYR A 38 9.31 -4.37 9.96
C TYR A 38 8.64 -4.26 8.59
N ASP A 39 7.99 -5.32 8.12
CA ASP A 39 7.25 -5.27 6.86
C ASP A 39 6.03 -4.35 6.99
N LEU A 40 5.32 -4.40 8.13
CA LEU A 40 4.25 -3.45 8.44
C LEU A 40 4.73 -1.99 8.51
N LEU A 41 5.89 -1.74 9.11
CA LEU A 41 6.49 -0.40 9.14
C LEU A 41 6.88 0.07 7.74
N THR A 42 7.48 -0.80 6.92
CA THR A 42 7.86 -0.49 5.54
C THR A 42 6.63 -0.19 4.67
N ASP A 43 5.58 -0.99 4.82
CA ASP A 43 4.29 -0.79 4.14
C ASP A 43 3.61 0.50 4.59
N SER A 44 3.68 0.84 5.89
CA SER A 44 3.10 2.08 6.41
C SER A 44 3.84 3.34 5.93
N ILE A 45 5.17 3.29 5.86
CA ILE A 45 6.00 4.37 5.30
C ILE A 45 5.69 4.52 3.81
N ALA A 46 5.71 3.41 3.06
CA ALA A 46 5.36 3.42 1.64
C ALA A 46 3.95 3.95 1.37
N ALA A 47 2.95 3.57 2.19
CA ALA A 47 1.58 4.02 2.06
C ALA A 47 1.40 5.50 2.41
N SER A 48 2.03 5.99 3.48
CA SER A 48 1.99 7.40 3.86
C SER A 48 2.63 8.31 2.81
N GLU A 49 3.73 7.85 2.20
CA GLU A 49 4.45 8.60 1.18
C GLU A 49 3.73 8.52 -0.18
N GLN A 50 3.16 7.37 -0.54
CA GLN A 50 2.26 7.24 -1.69
C GLN A 50 1.07 8.20 -1.57
N ALA A 51 0.51 8.40 -0.38
CA ALA A 51 -0.53 9.39 -0.16
C ALA A 51 -0.04 10.82 -0.45
N THR A 52 1.16 11.19 0.00
CA THR A 52 1.75 12.52 -0.31
C THR A 52 2.14 12.70 -1.78
N LEU A 53 2.38 11.60 -2.49
CA LEU A 53 2.70 11.60 -3.92
C LEU A 53 1.45 11.63 -4.80
N GLU A 54 0.35 11.03 -4.34
CA GLU A 54 -0.95 11.12 -5.01
C GLU A 54 -1.45 12.56 -5.15
N ASP A 55 -1.08 13.46 -4.24
CA ASP A 55 -1.50 14.87 -4.30
C ASP A 55 -0.95 15.59 -5.55
N PHE A 56 0.20 15.17 -6.06
CA PHE A 56 0.82 15.79 -7.23
C PHE A 56 0.57 15.00 -8.53
N ILE A 57 0.17 13.73 -8.45
CA ILE A 57 -0.11 12.94 -9.64
C ILE A 57 -1.59 13.08 -10.01
N PRO A 58 -1.93 13.44 -11.26
CA PRO A 58 -3.31 13.49 -11.72
C PRO A 58 -4.00 12.14 -11.48
N ARG A 59 -5.07 12.13 -10.68
CA ARG A 59 -5.84 10.91 -10.41
C ARG A 59 -6.35 10.26 -11.70
N PRO A 60 -6.51 8.93 -11.75
CA PRO A 60 -7.18 8.26 -12.86
C PRO A 60 -8.54 8.91 -13.14
N GLY A 61 -8.79 9.29 -14.39
CA GLY A 61 -10.02 9.98 -14.79
C GLY A 61 -9.93 11.52 -14.82
N THR A 62 -8.90 12.14 -14.23
CA THR A 62 -8.70 13.60 -14.28
C THR A 62 -8.65 14.13 -15.71
N ILE A 63 -8.02 13.40 -16.64
CA ILE A 63 -8.02 13.76 -18.07
C ILE A 63 -9.43 13.75 -18.65
N GLY A 64 -10.23 12.73 -18.32
CA GLY A 64 -11.58 12.59 -18.85
C GLY A 64 -12.47 13.75 -18.39
N LEU A 65 -12.28 14.18 -17.14
CA LEU A 65 -12.89 15.40 -16.62
C LEU A 65 -12.40 16.63 -17.39
N LEU A 66 -11.08 16.84 -17.51
CA LEU A 66 -10.53 18.00 -18.22
C LEU A 66 -10.99 18.08 -19.68
N ILE A 67 -11.00 16.97 -20.42
CA ILE A 67 -11.49 16.91 -21.80
C ILE A 67 -12.96 17.37 -21.87
N ARG A 68 -13.77 16.95 -20.91
CA ARG A 68 -15.20 17.26 -20.86
C ARG A 68 -15.46 18.71 -20.46
N GLU A 69 -14.86 19.18 -19.37
CA GLU A 69 -15.10 20.52 -18.82
C GLU A 69 -14.53 21.64 -19.70
N LEU A 70 -13.42 21.37 -20.41
CA LEU A 70 -12.78 22.38 -21.27
C LEU A 70 -13.29 22.38 -22.71
N HIS A 71 -14.24 21.48 -23.04
CA HIS A 71 -14.78 21.32 -24.38
C HIS A 71 -13.69 21.29 -25.47
N LEU A 72 -12.63 20.50 -25.24
CA LEU A 72 -11.45 20.50 -26.09
C LEU A 72 -11.79 20.10 -27.54
N THR A 73 -11.16 20.78 -28.50
CA THR A 73 -11.22 20.37 -29.90
C THR A 73 -10.55 19.01 -30.10
N GLN A 74 -10.84 18.34 -31.23
CA GLN A 74 -10.22 17.04 -31.52
C GLN A 74 -8.69 17.11 -31.51
N GLU A 75 -8.11 18.16 -32.10
CA GLU A 75 -6.67 18.38 -32.11
C GLU A 75 -6.11 18.56 -30.68
N GLN A 76 -6.76 19.39 -29.86
CA GLN A 76 -6.38 19.60 -28.46
C GLN A 76 -6.46 18.30 -27.66
N GLN A 77 -7.51 17.48 -27.85
CA GLN A 77 -7.65 16.19 -27.18
C GLN A 77 -6.51 15.23 -27.53
N GLU A 78 -6.09 15.18 -28.79
CA GLU A 78 -4.97 14.35 -29.21
C GLU A 78 -3.66 14.80 -28.57
N ARG A 79 -3.41 16.10 -28.51
CA ARG A 79 -2.26 16.68 -27.81
C ARG A 79 -2.29 16.40 -26.30
N PHE A 80 -3.44 16.57 -25.64
CA PHE A 80 -3.63 16.21 -24.22
C PHE A 80 -3.27 14.74 -23.95
N ARG A 81 -3.73 13.82 -24.80
CA ARG A 81 -3.40 12.39 -24.67
C ARG A 81 -1.93 12.10 -24.92
N GLN A 82 -1.25 12.86 -25.77
CA GLN A 82 0.20 12.74 -25.98
C GLN A 82 0.97 13.20 -24.74
N PHE A 83 0.65 14.39 -24.21
CA PHE A 83 1.26 14.91 -22.99
C PHE A 83 1.04 13.98 -21.81
N HIS A 84 -0.17 13.46 -21.64
CA HIS A 84 -0.47 12.54 -20.55
C HIS A 84 0.31 11.22 -20.65
N ARG A 85 0.45 10.65 -21.86
CA ARG A 85 1.26 9.44 -22.06
C ARG A 85 2.73 9.67 -21.76
N ALA A 86 3.28 10.82 -22.17
CA ALA A 86 4.65 11.19 -21.88
C ALA A 86 4.87 11.38 -20.37
N PHE A 87 3.99 12.14 -19.72
CA PHE A 87 3.99 12.35 -18.28
C PHE A 87 3.94 11.02 -17.52
N ASN A 88 2.96 10.16 -17.81
CA ASN A 88 2.81 8.89 -17.10
C ASN A 88 4.05 7.99 -17.23
N ARG A 89 4.69 7.97 -18.41
CA ARG A 89 5.92 7.18 -18.59
C ARG A 89 7.01 7.67 -17.64
N SER A 90 7.32 8.96 -17.70
CA SER A 90 8.37 9.56 -16.85
C SER A 90 8.03 9.46 -15.36
N ALA A 91 6.77 9.71 -14.99
CA ALA A 91 6.31 9.63 -13.60
C ALA A 91 6.42 8.20 -13.07
N ASN A 92 6.01 7.18 -13.85
CA ASN A 92 6.14 5.78 -13.46
C ASN A 92 7.61 5.38 -13.28
N ASP A 93 8.50 5.82 -14.18
CA ASP A 93 9.92 5.55 -14.06
C ASP A 93 10.50 6.13 -12.75
N LEU A 94 10.13 7.37 -12.41
CA LEU A 94 10.52 7.99 -11.13
C LEU A 94 9.96 7.25 -9.93
N LEU A 95 8.69 6.86 -9.95
CA LEU A 95 8.06 6.11 -8.86
C LEU A 95 8.74 4.76 -8.62
N ILE A 96 9.13 4.05 -9.68
CA ILE A 96 9.88 2.79 -9.60
C ILE A 96 11.25 3.04 -8.95
N GLN A 97 11.97 4.08 -9.37
CA GLN A 97 13.26 4.43 -8.79
C GLN A 97 13.13 4.78 -7.31
N MET A 98 12.13 5.57 -6.93
CA MET A 98 11.85 5.90 -5.53
C MET A 98 11.53 4.64 -4.72
N GLY A 99 10.72 3.72 -5.25
CA GLY A 99 10.45 2.42 -4.62
C GLY A 99 11.73 1.58 -4.43
N THR A 100 12.66 1.66 -5.38
CA THR A 100 13.96 0.99 -5.29
C THR A 100 14.84 1.62 -4.20
N THR A 101 14.92 2.95 -4.13
CA THR A 101 15.63 3.69 -3.07
C THR A 101 15.08 3.34 -1.69
N ARG A 102 13.75 3.33 -1.53
CA ARG A 102 13.10 2.93 -0.25
C ARG A 102 13.44 1.49 0.13
N SER A 103 13.43 0.57 -0.83
CA SER A 103 13.80 -0.82 -0.58
C SER A 103 15.26 -0.94 -0.11
N ALA A 104 16.16 -0.13 -0.68
CA ALA A 104 17.55 -0.04 -0.25
C ALA A 104 17.67 0.54 1.17
N MET A 105 16.92 1.59 1.52
CA MET A 105 16.89 2.15 2.87
C MET A 105 16.40 1.13 3.90
N ALA A 106 15.31 0.41 3.59
CA ALA A 106 14.78 -0.64 4.46
C ALA A 106 15.79 -1.79 4.64
N LYS A 107 16.52 -2.16 3.58
CA LYS A 107 17.59 -3.16 3.64
C LYS A 107 18.75 -2.71 4.53
N GLU A 108 19.18 -1.46 4.41
CA GLU A 108 20.27 -0.89 5.22
C GLU A 108 19.89 -0.83 6.69
N LEU A 109 18.66 -0.42 7.01
CA LEU A 109 18.13 -0.44 8.38
C LEU A 109 18.05 -1.87 8.97
N LYS A 110 17.84 -2.89 8.13
CA LYS A 110 17.81 -4.30 8.55
C LYS A 110 19.23 -4.89 8.77
N ALA A 111 20.30 -4.19 8.40
CA ALA A 111 21.67 -4.68 8.56
C ALA A 111 22.08 -4.77 10.03
N SER A 112 23.00 -5.70 10.37
CA SER A 112 23.48 -5.85 11.75
C SER A 112 24.27 -4.64 12.27
N ASN A 113 24.84 -3.83 11.37
CA ASN A 113 25.45 -2.56 11.69
C ASN A 113 25.07 -1.54 10.60
N PRO A 114 23.91 -0.87 10.70
CA PRO A 114 23.44 0.08 9.71
C PRO A 114 24.41 1.25 9.55
N ASN A 115 24.71 1.59 8.30
CA ASN A 115 25.52 2.75 7.94
C ASN A 115 24.65 3.99 7.81
N LYS A 116 24.81 4.91 8.76
CA LYS A 116 24.10 6.19 8.76
C LYS A 116 24.40 7.06 7.54
N GLU A 117 25.63 7.07 7.04
CA GLU A 117 26.03 7.88 5.88
C GLU A 117 25.40 7.35 4.59
N ALA A 118 25.28 6.02 4.46
CA ALA A 118 24.55 5.40 3.36
C ALA A 118 23.06 5.76 3.39
N LEU A 119 22.44 5.75 4.57
CA LEU A 119 21.05 6.17 4.74
C LEU A 119 20.83 7.65 4.42
N ASP A 120 21.77 8.52 4.79
CA ASP A 120 21.71 9.95 4.48
C ASP A 120 21.77 10.19 2.97
N THR A 121 22.67 9.47 2.29
CA THR A 121 22.78 9.51 0.82
C THR A 121 21.48 9.05 0.15
N LEU A 122 20.92 7.91 0.59
CA LEU A 122 19.66 7.39 0.06
C LEU A 122 18.48 8.34 0.31
N ALA A 123 18.44 8.99 1.47
CA ALA A 123 17.40 9.97 1.81
C ALA A 123 17.51 11.23 0.94
N HIS A 124 18.73 11.72 0.70
CA HIS A 124 18.98 12.83 -0.21
C HIS A 124 18.52 12.49 -1.64
N ASP A 125 18.88 11.31 -2.15
CA ASP A 125 18.48 10.85 -3.48
C ASP A 125 16.96 10.71 -3.61
N LEU A 126 16.29 10.20 -2.56
CA LEU A 126 14.83 10.12 -2.53
C LEU A 126 14.19 11.52 -2.56
N GLY A 127 14.76 12.48 -1.82
CA GLY A 127 14.33 13.88 -1.81
C GLY A 127 14.46 14.56 -3.18
N GLU A 128 15.56 14.34 -3.90
CA GLU A 128 15.72 14.88 -5.26
C GLU A 128 14.71 14.27 -6.24
N LYS A 129 14.37 12.99 -6.12
CA LYS A 129 13.32 12.36 -6.95
C LYS A 129 11.92 12.92 -6.67
N HIS A 130 11.61 13.21 -5.40
CA HIS A 130 10.36 13.90 -5.04
C HIS A 130 10.26 15.26 -5.73
N LYS A 131 11.35 16.03 -5.71
CA LYS A 131 11.43 17.32 -6.38
C LYS A 131 11.29 17.17 -7.90
N GLU A 132 11.95 16.20 -8.51
CA GLU A 132 11.85 15.90 -9.94
C GLU A 132 10.41 15.57 -10.37
N LEU A 133 9.71 14.73 -9.60
CA LEU A 133 8.32 14.39 -9.86
C LEU A 133 7.38 15.61 -9.78
N LYS A 134 7.61 16.51 -8.81
CA LYS A 134 6.85 17.77 -8.71
C LYS A 134 7.12 18.69 -9.90
N LEU A 135 8.37 18.81 -10.34
CA LEU A 135 8.72 19.61 -11.52
C LEU A 135 8.10 19.04 -12.80
N LEU A 136 8.17 17.71 -12.98
CA LEU A 136 7.52 16.99 -14.09
C LEU A 136 6.01 17.24 -14.11
N THR A 137 5.38 17.25 -12.94
CA THR A 137 3.95 17.55 -12.78
C THR A 137 3.63 18.97 -13.24
N PHE A 138 4.38 19.98 -12.78
CA PHE A 138 4.18 21.37 -13.24
C PHE A 138 4.39 21.51 -14.74
N GLN A 139 5.41 20.85 -15.29
CA GLN A 139 5.65 20.84 -16.73
C GLN A 139 4.46 20.26 -17.50
N TYR A 140 3.88 19.17 -17.02
CA TYR A 140 2.68 18.57 -17.62
C TYR A 140 1.50 19.55 -17.65
N TYR A 141 1.25 20.26 -16.55
CA TYR A 141 0.19 21.27 -16.49
C TYR A 141 0.46 22.48 -17.39
N PHE A 142 1.72 22.92 -17.52
CA PHE A 142 2.08 23.98 -18.47
C PHE A 142 1.86 23.57 -19.92
N GLN A 143 2.27 22.37 -20.31
CA GLN A 143 2.02 21.84 -21.66
C GLN A 143 0.53 21.78 -21.99
N MET A 144 -0.30 21.37 -21.02
CA MET A 144 -1.75 21.39 -21.19
C MET A 144 -2.28 22.81 -21.39
N LYS A 145 -1.82 23.78 -20.59
CA LYS A 145 -2.26 25.18 -20.71
C LYS A 145 -1.90 25.80 -22.07
N GLU A 146 -0.73 25.49 -22.62
CA GLU A 146 -0.22 26.10 -23.87
C GLU A 146 -1.11 25.88 -25.10
N ILE A 147 -1.84 24.77 -25.13
CA ILE A 147 -2.70 24.40 -26.27
C ILE A 147 -4.15 24.85 -26.11
N LEU A 148 -4.49 25.49 -24.97
CA LEU A 148 -5.83 26.00 -24.68
C LEU A 148 -5.98 27.44 -25.17
N ASP A 149 -7.18 27.79 -25.62
CA ASP A 149 -7.54 29.18 -25.90
C ASP A 149 -7.77 30.00 -24.61
N SER A 150 -8.00 31.30 -24.74
CA SER A 150 -8.14 32.21 -23.60
C SER A 150 -9.32 31.89 -22.68
N GLU A 151 -10.43 31.35 -23.19
CA GLU A 151 -11.60 30.99 -22.38
C GLU A 151 -11.37 29.63 -21.69
N GLN A 152 -10.81 28.67 -22.42
CA GLN A 152 -10.40 27.37 -21.89
C GLN A 152 -9.34 27.50 -20.79
N GLN A 153 -8.38 28.43 -20.93
CA GLN A 153 -7.35 28.67 -19.90
C GLN A 153 -7.95 29.17 -18.59
N LYS A 154 -9.01 29.99 -18.61
CA LYS A 154 -9.69 30.44 -17.39
C LYS A 154 -10.34 29.26 -16.67
N LEU A 155 -11.11 28.45 -17.42
CA LEU A 155 -11.74 27.23 -16.90
C LEU A 155 -10.69 26.23 -16.38
N PHE A 156 -9.57 26.09 -17.08
CA PHE A 156 -8.48 25.22 -16.67
C PHE A 156 -7.87 25.65 -15.35
N ILE A 157 -7.66 26.96 -15.13
CA ILE A 157 -7.14 27.48 -13.86
C ILE A 157 -8.12 27.20 -12.72
N ASP A 158 -9.43 27.33 -12.95
CA ASP A 158 -10.43 27.06 -11.92
C ASP A 158 -10.44 25.56 -11.54
N VAL A 159 -10.46 24.67 -12.52
CA VAL A 159 -10.38 23.21 -12.30
C VAL A 159 -9.05 22.84 -11.65
N PHE A 160 -7.94 23.42 -12.10
CA PHE A 160 -6.61 23.19 -11.57
C PHE A 160 -6.46 23.71 -10.14
N SER A 161 -7.04 24.86 -9.82
CA SER A 161 -7.05 25.41 -8.47
C SER A 161 -7.78 24.49 -7.52
N ASN A 162 -8.88 23.87 -7.92
CA ASN A 162 -9.57 22.88 -7.09
C ASN A 162 -8.71 21.62 -6.85
N ILE A 163 -7.94 21.19 -7.86
CA ILE A 163 -7.01 20.06 -7.74
C ILE A 163 -5.83 20.40 -6.82
N LEU A 164 -5.29 21.63 -6.88
CA LEU A 164 -4.14 22.05 -6.07
C LEU A 164 -4.49 22.62 -4.70
N SER A 165 -5.69 23.17 -4.54
CA SER A 165 -6.10 23.89 -3.34
C SER A 165 -6.78 23.00 -2.31
N GLU A 166 -6.94 21.69 -2.55
CA GLU A 166 -7.35 20.73 -1.53
C GLU A 166 -6.22 20.60 -0.49
N PRO A 167 -6.35 21.25 0.68
CA PRO A 167 -5.38 21.14 1.77
C PRO A 167 -6.00 20.13 2.73
N ASP A 168 -5.59 18.86 2.67
CA ASP A 168 -6.19 17.80 3.48
C ASP A 168 -7.68 17.54 3.16
N ILE A 169 -8.01 16.86 2.06
CA ILE A 169 -9.16 15.93 2.14
C ILE A 169 -8.70 14.77 3.03
N ARG A 170 -8.96 14.93 4.33
CA ARG A 170 -9.12 13.82 5.26
C ARG A 170 -10.06 12.81 4.61
N LEU A 171 -9.51 11.73 4.07
CA LEU A 171 -10.28 10.59 3.63
C LEU A 171 -10.97 10.01 4.87
N GLN A 172 -12.24 10.36 5.08
CA GLN A 172 -13.20 9.37 5.51
C GLN A 172 -13.09 8.23 4.50
N THR A 173 -12.43 7.15 4.90
CA THR A 173 -12.27 5.95 4.08
C THR A 173 -13.64 5.44 3.64
N PRO A 174 -13.94 5.34 2.33
CA PRO A 174 -14.98 4.45 1.87
C PRO A 174 -14.50 3.01 2.16
N ARG A 175 -15.08 2.44 3.21
CA ARG A 175 -15.34 1.02 3.48
C ARG A 175 -14.59 0.04 2.56
N GLN A 176 -13.70 -0.76 3.17
CA GLN A 176 -13.16 -2.00 2.60
C GLN A 176 -14.21 -2.71 1.75
N GLY A 177 -13.93 -2.83 0.45
CA GLY A 177 -14.69 -3.68 -0.47
C GLY A 177 -14.64 -5.16 -0.04
N PRO A 178 -15.57 -5.99 -0.54
CA PRO A 178 -15.99 -7.21 0.13
C PRO A 178 -14.88 -8.28 0.13
N ARG A 179 -14.49 -8.75 1.31
CA ARG A 179 -13.77 -10.03 1.45
C ARG A 179 -14.67 -11.15 0.93
N MET A 180 -14.43 -11.61 -0.30
CA MET A 180 -14.99 -12.86 -0.80
C MET A 180 -14.42 -14.02 0.04
N GLY A 181 -15.29 -14.66 0.83
CA GLY A 181 -15.33 -16.12 0.87
C GLY A 181 -14.53 -16.86 1.94
N VAL A 182 -14.68 -16.54 3.22
CA VAL A 182 -14.80 -17.59 4.25
C VAL A 182 -15.89 -17.17 5.22
N ARG A 183 -17.11 -17.71 5.06
CA ARG A 183 -18.13 -17.59 6.11
C ARG A 183 -17.65 -18.41 7.32
N PRO A 184 -17.49 -17.82 8.51
CA PRO A 184 -17.37 -18.61 9.72
C PRO A 184 -18.71 -19.33 9.92
N GLN A 185 -18.68 -20.66 10.04
CA GLN A 185 -19.88 -21.38 10.45
C GLN A 185 -20.23 -20.96 11.88
N PRO A 186 -21.49 -20.59 12.17
CA PRO A 186 -21.90 -20.35 13.54
C PRO A 186 -21.83 -21.67 14.35
N PRO A 187 -21.58 -21.61 15.67
CA PRO A 187 -21.45 -22.80 16.50
C PRO A 187 -22.70 -23.69 16.41
N ARG A 188 -22.49 -24.95 16.05
CA ARG A 188 -23.55 -25.97 15.98
C ARG A 188 -23.93 -26.36 17.41
N TYR A 189 -24.91 -25.68 17.99
CA TYR A 189 -25.59 -26.21 19.17
C TYR A 189 -26.35 -27.47 18.74
N LEU A 190 -26.14 -28.56 19.49
CA LEU A 190 -26.96 -29.77 19.38
C LEU A 190 -28.42 -29.37 19.62
N ASP A 191 -29.25 -29.45 18.58
CA ASP A 191 -30.69 -29.57 18.76
C ASP A 191 -31.11 -30.96 18.28
N SER A 192 -31.38 -31.80 19.27
CA SER A 192 -31.98 -33.11 19.13
C SER A 192 -33.50 -32.95 19.14
N SER A 193 -34.12 -32.88 17.97
CA SER A 193 -35.53 -33.27 17.83
C SER A 193 -35.93 -33.40 16.36
N SER A 194 -35.65 -34.57 15.79
CA SER A 194 -36.28 -35.03 14.56
C SER A 194 -37.64 -35.65 14.86
N THR A 195 -38.73 -34.95 14.52
CA THR A 195 -40.01 -35.60 14.23
C THR A 195 -40.41 -35.33 12.79
N ASN A 196 -40.03 -36.28 11.94
CA ASN A 196 -40.85 -36.92 10.91
C ASN A 196 -42.23 -36.29 10.66
N THR A 197 -42.45 -35.71 9.47
CA THR A 197 -43.65 -36.05 8.69
C THR A 197 -43.47 -35.79 7.19
N ARG A 198 -43.46 -36.92 6.47
CA ARG A 198 -43.78 -37.13 5.05
C ARG A 198 -45.12 -36.48 4.68
N ARG A 199 -45.26 -35.89 3.47
CA ARG A 199 -46.38 -36.08 2.49
C ARG A 199 -46.54 -34.94 1.46
N GLY A 200 -46.53 -35.34 0.17
CA GLY A 200 -47.18 -34.68 -0.98
C GLY A 200 -46.36 -33.56 -1.64
N GLY A 201 -46.19 -33.44 -2.95
CA GLY A 201 -46.78 -34.13 -4.10
C GLY A 201 -46.84 -33.14 -5.29
N ARG A 202 -46.68 -33.69 -6.51
CA ARG A 202 -47.10 -33.18 -7.84
C ARG A 202 -46.28 -32.11 -8.60
N GLY A 203 -46.05 -32.46 -9.88
CA GLY A 203 -46.01 -31.57 -11.05
C GLY A 203 -44.60 -31.26 -11.53
N ARG A 204 -43.98 -32.01 -12.46
CA ARG A 204 -44.25 -32.10 -13.92
C ARG A 204 -44.36 -30.72 -14.57
N ASN A 205 -43.30 -30.23 -15.22
CA ASN A 205 -43.21 -30.31 -16.68
C ASN A 205 -41.84 -29.86 -17.22
N VAL A 206 -41.53 -30.50 -18.33
CA VAL A 206 -40.41 -30.33 -19.24
C VAL A 206 -40.74 -29.19 -20.21
N ARG A 207 -39.78 -28.28 -20.42
CA ARG A 207 -39.27 -27.88 -21.74
C ARG A 207 -38.03 -27.02 -21.58
#